data_AF-A0A4S3LUN1-F1
#
_entry.id   AF-A0A4S3LUN1-F1
#
_cell.length_a   1.000
_cell.length_b   1.000
_cell.length_c   1.000
_cell.angle_alpha   90.00
_cell.angle_beta   90.00
_cell.angle_gamma   90.00
#
_symmetry.space_group_name_H-M   'P 1'
#
loop_
_entity.id
_entity.type
_entity.pdbx_description
1 polymer ?
#
loop_
_entity_poly.entity_id
_entity_poly.type
_entity_poly.pdbx_seq_one_letter_code
_entity_poly.pdbx_strand_id
1 'polypeptide(L)'
;MSSYLKRIVDKLTPESRSCLDAAVSQAISRTHHEVDVEHLLLAVIVQHSDLMESLNLGAGLAADALLSATQQALNTFRSGNSRAPVFSTGLVQWLEKA
;
A
#
# COMPACT_ATOMS: atom_id res chain seq x y z
N MET A 1 8.77 14.84 -7.65
CA MET A 1 8.57 13.45 -8.12
C MET A 1 9.16 13.31 -9.51
N SER A 2 9.77 12.16 -9.82
CA SER A 2 10.20 11.85 -11.19
C SER A 2 8.99 12.00 -12.13
N SER A 3 9.17 12.67 -13.28
CA SER A 3 8.12 12.88 -14.28
C SER A 3 7.52 11.55 -14.77
N TYR A 4 8.28 10.46 -14.66
CA TYR A 4 7.87 9.12 -14.99
C TYR A 4 6.85 8.53 -14.00
N LEU A 5 7.10 8.65 -12.69
CA LEU A 5 6.18 8.14 -11.67
C LEU A 5 4.83 8.86 -11.71
N LYS A 6 4.84 10.17 -12.00
CA LYS A 6 3.61 10.94 -12.22
C LYS A 6 2.75 10.32 -13.33
N ARG A 7 3.37 9.91 -14.44
CA ARG A 7 2.66 9.27 -15.57
C ARG A 7 2.07 7.91 -15.21
N ILE A 8 2.68 7.16 -14.30
CA ILE A 8 2.11 5.89 -13.83
C ILE A 8 0.89 6.17 -12.96
N VAL A 9 1.03 7.07 -11.98
CA VAL A 9 -0.08 7.44 -11.08
C VAL A 9 -1.26 8.02 -11.85
N ASP A 10 -1.01 8.78 -12.92
CA ASP A 10 -2.06 9.34 -13.78
C ASP A 10 -2.87 8.28 -14.57
N LYS A 11 -2.38 7.03 -14.67
CA LYS A 11 -3.10 5.92 -15.30
C LYS A 11 -3.96 5.11 -14.33
N LEU A 12 -3.80 5.32 -13.02
CA LEU A 12 -4.56 4.60 -12.01
C LEU A 12 -6.04 4.99 -12.08
N THR A 13 -6.92 4.02 -11.82
CA THR A 13 -8.33 4.32 -11.59
C THR A 13 -8.48 5.18 -10.33
N PRO A 14 -9.60 5.92 -10.17
CA PRO A 14 -9.85 6.69 -8.96
C PRO A 14 -9.74 5.86 -7.67
N GLU A 15 -10.21 4.62 -7.69
CA GLU A 15 -10.16 3.69 -6.56
C GLU A 15 -8.72 3.28 -6.23
N SER A 16 -7.93 2.95 -7.26
CA SER A 16 -6.52 2.59 -7.11
C SER A 16 -5.69 3.77 -6.59
N ARG A 17 -6.01 4.98 -7.04
CA ARG A 17 -5.39 6.22 -6.55
C ARG A 17 -5.75 6.50 -5.10
N SER A 18 -7.01 6.29 -4.70
CA SER A 18 -7.46 6.38 -3.30
C SER A 18 -6.68 5.41 -2.39
N CYS A 19 -6.42 4.18 -2.83
CA CYS A 19 -5.60 3.24 -2.09
C CYS A 19 -4.14 3.73 -1.95
N LEU A 20 -3.56 4.29 -3.01
CA LEU A 20 -2.20 4.85 -2.96
C LEU A 20 -2.10 6.06 -2.02
N ASP A 21 -3.08 6.95 -2.04
CA ASP A 21 -3.15 8.11 -1.13
C ASP A 21 -3.31 7.68 0.33
N ALA A 22 -4.08 6.60 0.58
CA ALA A 22 -4.17 5.99 1.90
C ALA A 22 -2.86 5.34 2.33
N ALA A 23 -2.14 4.67 1.43
CA ALA A 23 -0.82 4.10 1.70
C ALA A 23 0.19 5.17 2.12
N VAL A 24 0.18 6.33 1.43
CA VAL A 24 0.98 7.51 1.81
C VAL A 24 0.61 7.99 3.20
N SER A 25 -0.69 8.11 3.49
CA SER A 25 -1.18 8.57 4.79
C SER A 25 -0.78 7.61 5.92
N GLN A 26 -0.78 6.30 5.67
CA GLN A 26 -0.31 5.28 6.61
C GLN A 26 1.19 5.39 6.90
N ALA A 27 2.03 5.61 5.88
CA ALA A 27 3.46 5.79 6.08
C ALA A 27 3.77 7.07 6.88
N ILE A 28 3.03 8.16 6.62
CA ILE A 28 3.14 9.42 7.38
C ILE A 28 2.75 9.20 8.84
N SER A 29 1.59 8.59 9.12
CA SER A 29 1.09 8.41 10.49
C SER A 29 2.00 7.53 11.33
N ARG A 30 2.65 6.54 10.70
CA ARG A 30 3.62 5.65 11.34
C ARG A 30 5.04 6.22 11.39
N THR A 31 5.28 7.41 10.85
CA THR A 31 6.60 8.05 10.73
C THR A 31 7.62 7.18 9.97
N HIS A 32 7.15 6.38 9.02
CA HIS A 32 8.03 5.55 8.19
C HIS A 32 8.82 6.40 7.19
N HIS A 33 9.99 5.92 6.81
CA HIS A 33 10.84 6.59 5.84
C HIS A 33 10.36 6.43 4.40
N GLU A 34 9.71 5.30 4.10
CA GLU A 34 9.27 4.95 2.76
C GLU A 34 7.81 4.50 2.75
N VAL A 35 7.11 4.80 1.65
CA VAL A 35 5.85 4.18 1.27
C VAL A 35 6.20 2.93 0.48
N ASP A 36 5.82 1.79 1.03
CA ASP A 36 6.17 0.45 0.56
C ASP A 36 4.92 -0.33 0.13
N VAL A 37 5.12 -1.48 -0.52
CA VAL A 37 4.02 -2.32 -1.03
C VAL A 37 3.06 -2.74 0.07
N GLU A 38 3.55 -2.97 1.29
CA GLU A 38 2.76 -3.34 2.46
C GLU A 38 1.78 -2.24 2.88
N HIS A 39 2.14 -0.97 2.68
CA HIS A 39 1.22 0.15 2.95
C HIS A 39 0.08 0.16 1.92
N LEU A 40 0.40 -0.11 0.65
CA LEU A 40 -0.59 -0.21 -0.41
C LEU A 40 -1.50 -1.43 -0.20
N LEU A 41 -0.93 -2.57 0.17
CA LEU A 41 -1.67 -3.78 0.47
C LEU A 41 -2.63 -3.56 1.65
N LEU A 42 -2.17 -2.91 2.73
CA LEU A 42 -3.04 -2.55 3.85
C LEU A 42 -4.20 -1.67 3.39
N ALA A 43 -3.93 -0.66 2.55
CA ALA A 43 -4.98 0.21 2.03
C ALA A 43 -6.00 -0.57 1.19
N VAL A 44 -5.55 -1.49 0.33
CA VAL A 44 -6.42 -2.34 -0.49
C VAL A 44 -7.29 -3.25 0.38
N ILE A 45 -6.71 -3.93 1.37
CA ILE A 45 -7.44 -4.82 2.29
C ILE A 45 -8.55 -4.05 3.01
N VAL A 46 -8.27 -2.83 3.46
CA VAL A 46 -9.21 -2.01 4.24
C VAL A 46 -10.30 -1.39 3.36
N GLN A 47 -9.97 -0.92 2.16
CA GLN A 47 -10.93 -0.23 1.29
C GLN A 47 -11.76 -1.18 0.42
N HIS A 48 -11.30 -2.42 0.20
CA HIS A 48 -11.96 -3.38 -0.68
C HIS A 48 -12.34 -4.67 0.07
N SER A 49 -13.23 -4.56 1.05
CA SER A 49 -13.78 -5.70 1.81
C SER A 49 -14.36 -6.79 0.91
N ASP A 50 -15.07 -6.40 -0.14
CA ASP A 50 -15.77 -7.34 -1.03
C ASP A 50 -14.78 -8.18 -1.85
N LEU A 51 -13.63 -7.59 -2.19
CA LEU A 51 -12.52 -8.32 -2.82
C LEU A 51 -11.94 -9.35 -1.84
N MET A 52 -11.75 -8.95 -0.58
CA MET A 52 -11.24 -9.87 0.45
C MET A 52 -12.20 -11.03 0.71
N GLU A 53 -13.52 -10.76 0.75
CA GLU A 53 -14.54 -11.80 0.86
C GLU A 53 -14.52 -12.75 -0.33
N SER A 54 -14.44 -12.21 -1.55
CA SER A 54 -14.35 -13.00 -2.78
C SER A 54 -13.11 -13.90 -2.80
N LEU A 55 -11.96 -13.38 -2.37
CA LEU A 55 -10.71 -14.14 -2.27
C LEU A 55 -10.77 -15.22 -1.17
N ASN A 56 -11.45 -14.93 -0.05
CA ASN A 56 -11.66 -15.92 0.99
C ASN A 56 -12.51 -17.09 0.47
N LEU A 57 -13.63 -16.79 -0.19
CA LEU A 57 -14.53 -17.80 -0.74
C LEU A 57 -13.90 -18.59 -1.90
N GLY A 58 -13.15 -17.92 -2.77
CA GLY A 58 -12.59 -18.52 -3.99
C GLY A 58 -11.25 -19.21 -3.79
N ALA A 59 -10.41 -18.74 -2.85
CA ALA A 59 -9.04 -19.19 -2.67
C ALA A 59 -8.67 -19.57 -1.23
N GLY A 60 -9.61 -19.48 -0.28
CA GLY A 60 -9.35 -19.78 1.14
C GLY A 60 -8.45 -18.75 1.82
N LEU A 61 -8.31 -17.55 1.24
CA LEU A 61 -7.49 -16.49 1.80
C LEU A 61 -8.20 -15.83 2.99
N ALA A 62 -7.77 -16.17 4.20
CA ALA A 62 -8.32 -15.57 5.42
C ALA A 62 -7.95 -14.08 5.52
N ALA A 63 -8.92 -13.20 5.26
CA ALA A 63 -8.74 -11.75 5.24
C ALA A 63 -8.14 -11.19 6.54
N ASP A 64 -8.61 -11.67 7.70
CA ASP A 64 -8.10 -11.24 9.01
C ASP A 64 -6.64 -11.65 9.23
N ALA A 65 -6.25 -12.84 8.76
CA ALA A 65 -4.87 -13.30 8.84
C ALA A 65 -3.95 -12.46 7.94
N LEU A 66 -4.39 -12.15 6.72
CA LEU A 66 -3.66 -11.27 5.81
C LEU A 66 -3.51 -9.85 6.38
N LEU A 67 -4.59 -9.30 6.94
CA LEU A 67 -4.59 -7.99 7.59
C LEU A 67 -3.60 -7.97 8.76
N SER A 68 -3.65 -8.97 9.64
CA SER A 68 -2.75 -9.08 10.79
C SER A 68 -1.29 -9.21 10.36
N ALA A 69 -0.99 -10.09 9.40
CA ALA A 69 0.36 -10.29 8.88
C ALA A 69 0.91 -9.00 8.24
N THR A 70 0.08 -8.28 7.48
CA THR A 70 0.47 -7.01 6.85
C THR A 70 0.78 -5.95 7.90
N GLN A 71 -0.05 -5.83 8.94
CA GLN A 71 0.19 -4.90 10.04
C GLN A 71 1.46 -5.25 10.82
N GLN A 72 1.72 -6.53 11.07
CA GLN A 72 2.94 -7.01 11.72
C GLN A 72 4.18 -6.68 10.90
N ALA A 73 4.15 -6.90 9.57
CA ALA A 73 5.24 -6.54 8.68
C ALA A 73 5.55 -5.04 8.76
N LEU A 74 4.53 -4.19 8.68
CA LEU A 74 4.68 -2.73 8.81
C LEU A 74 5.29 -2.30 10.14
N ASN A 75 5.09 -3.05 11.23
CA ASN A 75 5.68 -2.71 12.53
C ASN A 75 7.19 -2.94 12.59
N THR A 76 7.77 -3.66 11.62
CA THR A 76 9.22 -3.89 11.52
C THR A 76 9.95 -2.77 10.78
N PHE A 77 9.21 -1.87 10.14
CA PHE A 77 9.79 -0.84 9.30
C PHE A 77 10.47 0.25 10.13
N ARG A 78 11.48 0.87 9.52
CA ARG A 78 12.19 1.98 10.14
C ARG A 78 11.25 3.16 10.33
N SER A 79 11.14 3.64 11.56
CA SER A 79 10.31 4.78 11.96
C SER A 79 11.14 5.94 12.52
N GLY A 80 10.51 7.08 12.80
CA GLY A 80 11.18 8.31 13.23
C GLY A 80 11.52 9.27 12.09
N ASN A 81 10.90 9.11 10.92
CA ASN A 81 11.02 10.06 9.83
C ASN A 81 10.34 11.39 10.18
N SER A 82 11.11 12.47 10.23
CA SER A 82 10.63 13.84 10.45
C SER A 82 10.28 14.58 9.15
N ARG A 83 10.36 13.91 8.01
CA ARG A 83 10.06 14.43 6.67
C ARG A 83 8.90 13.65 6.06
N ALA A 84 8.45 14.07 4.87
CA ALA A 84 7.54 13.25 4.08
C ALA A 84 8.23 11.94 3.64
N PRO A 85 7.56 10.78 3.69
CA PRO A 85 8.10 9.54 3.15
C PRO A 85 8.24 9.62 1.64
N VAL A 86 9.21 8.90 1.10
CA VAL A 86 9.38 8.71 -0.36
C VAL A 86 8.81 7.36 -0.77
N PHE A 87 8.53 7.13 -2.05
CA PHE A 87 8.16 5.79 -2.49
C PHE A 87 9.39 4.89 -2.51
N SER A 88 9.26 3.67 -1.97
CA SER A 88 10.33 2.69 -2.02
C SER A 88 10.60 2.26 -3.46
N THR A 89 11.82 1.76 -3.70
CA THR A 89 12.16 1.21 -5.02
C THR A 89 11.25 0.03 -5.37
N GLY A 90 10.92 -0.81 -4.39
CA GLY A 90 10.03 -1.96 -4.58
C GLY A 90 8.62 -1.55 -4.99
N LEU A 91 8.04 -0.52 -4.34
CA LEU A 91 6.73 -0.02 -4.69
C LEU A 91 6.71 0.57 -6.12
N VAL A 92 7.72 1.37 -6.48
CA VAL A 92 7.80 1.95 -7.83
C VAL A 92 7.91 0.85 -8.89
N GLN A 93 8.78 -0.14 -8.69
CA GLN A 93 8.92 -1.27 -9.61
C GLN A 93 7.64 -2.10 -9.75
N TRP A 94 6.87 -2.22 -8.68
CA TRP A 94 5.59 -2.92 -8.70
C TRP A 94 4.55 -2.14 -9.52
N LEU A 95 4.43 -0.82 -9.27
CA LEU A 95 3.54 0.08 -10.03
C LEU A 95 3.91 0.18 -11.52
N GLU A 96 5.19 -0.01 -11.87
CA GLU A 96 5.64 -0.03 -13.27
C GLU A 96 5.16 -1.26 -14.05
N LYS A 97 4.92 -2.39 -13.37
CA LYS A 97 4.57 -3.67 -13.98
C LYS A 97 3.08 -4.01 -13.91
N ALA A 98 2.35 -3.37 -13.00
CA ALA A 98 0.91 -3.53 -12.82
C ALA A 98 0.14 -2.93 -14.00
#